data_AF-A0A1Y2FDI8-F1
#
_entry.id   AF-A0A1Y2FDI8-F1
#
_cell.length_a   1.000
_cell.length_b   1.000
_cell.length_c   1.000
_cell.angle_alpha   90.00
_cell.angle_beta   90.00
_cell.angle_gamma   90.00
#
_symmetry.space_group_name_H-M   'P 1'
#
loop_
_entity.id
_entity.type
_entity.pdbx_description
1 polymer ?
#
loop_
_entity_poly.entity_id
_entity_poly.type
_entity_poly.pdbx_seq_one_letter_code
_entity_poly.pdbx_strand_id
1 'polypeptide(L)'
;MLPLFLAGLLGLVAAAPQDLSLNDYVTAQTNAALSGIAKNSVDFPGVIAASLARDTARPGESGGQNYYYQWTRDSALTMRTIINQYASGDKSLDAFIRQYIKNEYDLQRLVTLSGNFSTGGLAEPKYYMNGTAFNDPWGRPQRDGPALRAIAILGYLSTQTDAAYIKNVLDTVVKPDLDYVAANWKAPGFDLWEERNGTHFFTAMVQARALADGASVFKSEYYAAQEVQLGSYLDTFWNSSSTGTFMSMLNSTKPTGTDCGNLLGAIHGSHRYRPSNDKVLASTATLIDEMTGLYNISGSTPLIGRYPSDVYDGIQSSQGNPWFLCMSAVAETLYLAATELKQANAAVQVNDINRNFYKKLNISASVSASDLPSLTAAFGRYADRFLALQQRYVGANFSMSEQINRTTGIQQGARDLTWSYAAFVSAARARAGQLSYSFAVGVPGNAVSNGRIGAGTADASTGLTLALASGVAANVTGGVIGAATGVPVAIANAAIGAVPASSMATGRLHASVLSSVAVLGLVLWL
;
A
#
# COMPACT_ATOMS: atom_id res chain seq x y z
N MET A 1 15.12 -22.34 -3.65
CA MET A 1 15.82 -22.16 -4.94
C MET A 1 14.76 -22.08 -6.03
N LEU A 2 14.56 -20.90 -6.61
CA LEU A 2 13.65 -20.67 -7.73
C LEU A 2 14.22 -21.38 -8.98
N PRO A 3 13.47 -22.17 -9.76
CA PRO A 3 13.98 -22.68 -11.01
C PRO A 3 14.07 -21.53 -12.02
N LEU A 4 15.29 -21.33 -12.53
CA LEU A 4 15.62 -20.50 -13.67
C LEU A 4 14.68 -20.81 -14.85
N PHE A 5 14.04 -19.78 -15.40
CA PHE A 5 13.54 -19.84 -16.76
C PHE A 5 14.72 -19.82 -17.74
N LEU A 6 14.77 -20.85 -18.58
CA LEU A 6 15.62 -20.93 -19.76
C LEU A 6 15.24 -19.78 -20.71
N ALA A 7 16.08 -18.75 -20.79
CA ALA A 7 16.02 -17.78 -21.87
C ALA A 7 17.01 -18.23 -22.96
N GLY A 8 16.48 -18.58 -24.13
CA GLY A 8 17.28 -18.85 -25.31
C GLY A 8 18.14 -17.62 -25.67
N LEU A 9 19.41 -17.88 -25.99
CA LEU A 9 20.29 -16.91 -26.62
C LEU A 9 19.76 -16.57 -28.02
N LEU A 10 19.11 -15.42 -28.14
CA LEU A 10 19.09 -14.61 -29.36
C LEU A 10 19.12 -13.15 -28.91
N GLY A 11 20.22 -12.46 -29.20
CA GLY A 11 20.41 -11.05 -28.89
C GLY A 11 19.47 -10.18 -29.70
N LEU A 12 18.23 -10.04 -29.24
CA LEU A 12 17.44 -8.85 -29.50
C LEU A 12 17.85 -7.82 -28.45
N VAL A 13 18.35 -6.67 -28.89
CA VAL A 13 18.37 -5.47 -28.04
C VAL A 13 16.92 -5.29 -27.59
N ALA A 14 16.63 -5.53 -26.32
CA ALA A 14 15.29 -5.33 -25.79
C ALA A 14 14.91 -3.87 -26.06
N ALA A 15 13.85 -3.64 -26.83
CA ALA A 15 13.38 -2.29 -27.11
C ALA A 15 13.16 -1.55 -25.78
N ALA A 16 13.56 -0.27 -25.71
CA ALA A 16 13.30 0.52 -24.52
C ALA A 16 11.79 0.61 -24.29
N PRO A 17 11.32 0.72 -23.04
CA PRO A 17 9.89 0.84 -22.74
C PRO A 17 9.20 1.94 -23.55
N GLN A 18 9.92 3.03 -23.82
CA GLN A 18 9.45 4.20 -24.57
C GLN A 18 9.22 3.93 -26.07
N ASP A 19 9.86 2.91 -26.64
CA ASP A 19 9.75 2.56 -28.06
C ASP A 19 8.61 1.56 -28.34
N LEU A 20 8.02 0.99 -27.28
CA LEU A 20 6.94 0.02 -27.39
C LEU A 20 5.59 0.68 -27.71
N SER A 21 4.71 -0.05 -28.38
CA SER A 21 3.29 0.31 -28.36
C SER A 21 2.78 0.27 -26.91
N LEU A 22 1.73 1.04 -26.57
CA LEU A 22 1.21 1.04 -25.21
C LEU A 22 0.79 -0.38 -24.74
N ASN A 23 0.24 -1.20 -25.64
CA ASN A 23 -0.16 -2.57 -25.31
C ASN A 23 1.06 -3.47 -25.01
N ASP A 24 2.12 -3.36 -25.81
CA ASP A 24 3.35 -4.12 -25.60
C ASP A 24 4.07 -3.65 -24.33
N TYR A 25 4.08 -2.34 -24.09
CA TYR A 25 4.60 -1.75 -22.84
C TYR A 25 3.86 -2.29 -21.63
N VAL A 26 2.52 -2.26 -21.62
CA VAL A 26 1.74 -2.76 -20.47
C VAL A 26 2.08 -4.22 -20.18
N THR A 27 2.23 -5.04 -21.22
CA THR A 27 2.61 -6.45 -21.08
C THR A 27 4.04 -6.60 -20.53
N ALA A 28 5.01 -5.93 -21.14
CA ALA A 28 6.42 -5.99 -20.74
C ALA A 28 6.64 -5.44 -19.33
N GLN A 29 6.04 -4.29 -19.00
CA GLN A 29 6.12 -3.67 -17.68
C GLN A 29 5.42 -4.52 -16.62
N THR A 30 4.31 -5.20 -16.94
CA THR A 30 3.68 -6.14 -15.99
C THR A 30 4.64 -7.26 -15.60
N ASN A 31 5.32 -7.87 -16.59
CA ASN A 31 6.31 -8.92 -16.32
C ASN A 31 7.52 -8.39 -15.55
N ALA A 32 8.03 -7.22 -15.91
CA ALA A 32 9.13 -6.58 -15.21
C ALA A 32 8.77 -6.21 -13.77
N ALA A 33 7.55 -5.69 -13.54
CA ALA A 33 7.05 -5.34 -12.21
C ALA A 33 6.90 -6.56 -11.31
N LEU A 34 6.37 -7.68 -11.83
CA LEU A 34 6.34 -8.95 -11.08
C LEU A 34 7.74 -9.45 -10.73
N SER A 35 8.70 -9.32 -11.66
CA SER A 35 10.11 -9.62 -11.37
C SER A 35 10.70 -8.69 -10.32
N GLY A 36 10.36 -7.40 -10.34
CA GLY A 36 10.76 -6.41 -9.33
C GLY A 36 10.23 -6.76 -7.94
N ILE A 37 8.93 -7.09 -7.83
CA ILE A 37 8.32 -7.58 -6.59
C ILE A 37 9.05 -8.82 -6.06
N ALA A 38 9.32 -9.80 -6.93
CA ALA A 38 10.04 -11.01 -6.55
C ALA A 38 11.45 -10.70 -6.04
N LYS A 39 12.21 -9.81 -6.70
CA LYS A 39 13.55 -9.37 -6.27
C LYS A 39 13.54 -8.68 -4.91
N ASN A 40 12.49 -7.93 -4.59
CA ASN A 40 12.35 -7.26 -3.29
C ASN A 40 11.88 -8.21 -2.17
N SER A 41 11.69 -9.51 -2.47
CA SER A 41 11.12 -10.50 -1.55
C SER A 41 12.02 -11.75 -1.38
N VAL A 42 13.34 -11.62 -1.62
CA VAL A 42 14.29 -12.75 -1.62
C VAL A 42 15.08 -12.93 -0.32
N ASP A 43 15.27 -11.87 0.47
CA ASP A 43 16.21 -11.89 1.59
C ASP A 43 15.71 -12.73 2.77
N PHE A 44 14.40 -12.78 2.99
CA PHE A 44 13.76 -13.50 4.08
C PHE A 44 12.46 -14.19 3.60
N PRO A 45 12.19 -15.45 4.00
CA PRO A 45 10.98 -16.16 3.59
C PRO A 45 9.71 -15.40 3.94
N GLY A 46 8.86 -15.13 2.94
CA GLY A 46 7.57 -14.47 3.14
C GLY A 46 7.62 -12.96 3.43
N VAL A 47 8.81 -12.37 3.49
CA VAL A 47 8.99 -10.93 3.73
C VAL A 47 8.98 -10.18 2.40
N ILE A 48 8.30 -9.04 2.37
CA ILE A 48 8.27 -8.11 1.25
C ILE A 48 8.93 -6.80 1.69
N ALA A 49 10.08 -6.44 1.11
CA ALA A 49 10.69 -5.13 1.36
C ALA A 49 9.85 -4.03 0.70
N ALA A 50 9.75 -2.84 1.31
CA ALA A 50 9.22 -1.67 0.60
C ALA A 50 10.14 -1.31 -0.59
N SER A 51 11.45 -1.32 -0.37
CA SER A 51 12.49 -1.26 -1.40
C SER A 51 13.81 -1.82 -0.86
N LEU A 52 14.71 -2.26 -1.75
CA LEU A 52 16.10 -2.58 -1.40
C LEU A 52 16.99 -1.33 -1.23
N ALA A 53 16.42 -0.13 -1.37
CA ALA A 53 17.11 1.13 -1.16
C ALA A 53 17.39 1.37 0.34
N ARG A 54 18.68 1.38 0.71
CA ARG A 54 19.14 1.74 2.07
C ARG A 54 19.39 3.23 2.26
N ASP A 55 19.51 3.95 1.16
CA ASP A 55 19.69 5.39 1.09
C ASP A 55 19.12 5.88 -0.24
N THR A 56 18.26 6.90 -0.19
CA THR A 56 17.68 7.56 -1.38
C THR A 56 18.45 8.79 -1.83
N ALA A 57 19.52 9.17 -1.13
CA ALA A 57 20.32 10.35 -1.47
C ALA A 57 20.92 10.23 -2.88
N ARG A 58 20.93 11.35 -3.60
CA ARG A 58 21.62 11.48 -4.89
C ARG A 58 23.11 11.76 -4.68
N PRO A 59 23.97 11.55 -5.70
CA PRO A 59 25.36 11.98 -5.64
C PRO A 59 25.49 13.45 -5.24
N GLY A 60 26.19 13.72 -4.14
CA GLY A 60 26.39 15.06 -3.60
C GLY A 60 25.31 15.55 -2.62
N GLU A 61 24.29 14.74 -2.34
CA GLU A 61 23.30 15.00 -1.29
C GLU A 61 23.54 14.10 -0.07
N SER A 62 22.96 14.49 1.07
CA SER A 62 23.05 13.75 2.34
C SER A 62 21.68 13.68 3.00
N GLY A 63 21.43 12.65 3.80
CA GLY A 63 20.18 12.52 4.55
C GLY A 63 19.03 11.90 3.76
N GLY A 64 19.33 11.04 2.78
CA GLY A 64 18.31 10.24 2.12
C GLY A 64 17.67 9.24 3.06
N GLN A 65 16.55 8.69 2.60
CA GLN A 65 15.72 7.80 3.40
C GLN A 65 16.17 6.34 3.25
N ASN A 66 15.94 5.54 4.27
CA ASN A 66 16.14 4.10 4.24
C ASN A 66 14.78 3.40 4.12
N TYR A 67 14.57 2.65 3.03
CA TYR A 67 13.34 1.91 2.74
C TYR A 67 13.51 0.40 2.88
N TYR A 68 14.68 -0.06 3.37
CA TYR A 68 14.96 -1.48 3.62
C TYR A 68 14.30 -1.97 4.91
N TYR A 69 12.97 -1.94 4.92
CA TYR A 69 12.09 -2.43 5.97
C TYR A 69 10.85 -3.07 5.34
N GLN A 70 10.11 -3.82 6.16
CA GLN A 70 8.81 -4.36 5.79
C GLN A 70 7.72 -3.55 6.46
N TRP A 71 6.90 -2.88 5.66
CA TRP A 71 5.69 -2.19 6.12
C TRP A 71 4.49 -3.14 6.00
N THR A 72 3.61 -3.12 7.00
CA THR A 72 2.39 -3.91 6.99
C THR A 72 1.50 -3.53 5.79
N ARG A 73 1.39 -2.23 5.49
CA ARG A 73 0.62 -1.71 4.34
C ARG A 73 1.19 -2.19 3.02
N ASP A 74 2.47 -1.91 2.74
CA ASP A 74 3.14 -2.23 1.49
C ASP A 74 3.13 -3.74 1.21
N SER A 75 3.41 -4.53 2.24
CA SER A 75 3.39 -6.00 2.16
C SER A 75 1.99 -6.53 1.86
N ALA A 76 0.96 -6.02 2.54
CA ALA A 76 -0.43 -6.46 2.30
C ALA A 76 -0.96 -6.05 0.92
N LEU A 77 -0.67 -4.83 0.45
CA LEU A 77 -1.07 -4.36 -0.88
C LEU A 77 -0.36 -5.14 -2.00
N THR A 78 0.92 -5.41 -1.82
CA THR A 78 1.70 -6.23 -2.75
C THR A 78 1.23 -7.68 -2.74
N MET A 79 0.98 -8.25 -1.56
CA MET A 79 0.48 -9.61 -1.42
C MET A 79 -0.88 -9.79 -2.08
N ARG A 80 -1.76 -8.79 -2.05
CA ARG A 80 -3.02 -8.82 -2.81
C ARG A 80 -2.78 -8.97 -4.32
N THR A 81 -1.75 -8.33 -4.86
CA THR A 81 -1.34 -8.49 -6.26
C THR A 81 -0.82 -9.91 -6.54
N ILE A 82 0.02 -10.45 -5.65
CA ILE A 82 0.55 -11.82 -5.76
C ILE A 82 -0.58 -12.86 -5.68
N ILE A 83 -1.53 -12.70 -4.76
CA ILE A 83 -2.69 -13.57 -4.61
C ILE A 83 -3.57 -13.54 -5.87
N ASN A 84 -3.72 -12.37 -6.50
CA ASN A 84 -4.44 -12.29 -7.78
C ASN A 84 -3.74 -13.10 -8.89
N GLN A 85 -2.40 -13.12 -8.93
CA GLN A 85 -1.66 -13.97 -9.88
C GLN A 85 -1.82 -15.46 -9.56
N TYR A 86 -1.74 -15.82 -8.28
CA TYR A 86 -2.02 -17.18 -7.81
C TYR A 86 -3.43 -17.66 -8.18
N ALA A 87 -4.44 -16.81 -7.98
CA ALA A 87 -5.82 -17.08 -8.33
C ALA A 87 -6.01 -17.21 -9.86
N SER A 88 -5.21 -16.50 -10.65
CA SER A 88 -5.21 -16.56 -12.11
C SER A 88 -4.49 -17.79 -12.69
N GLY A 89 -3.88 -18.63 -11.85
CA GLY A 89 -3.33 -19.94 -12.24
C GLY A 89 -1.88 -20.18 -11.83
N ASP A 90 -1.13 -19.17 -11.38
CA ASP A 90 0.27 -19.36 -10.98
C ASP A 90 0.37 -19.99 -9.58
N LYS A 91 0.25 -21.30 -9.52
CA LYS A 91 0.28 -22.07 -8.27
C LYS A 91 1.66 -22.15 -7.63
N SER A 92 2.72 -21.72 -8.32
CA SER A 92 4.08 -21.68 -7.72
C SER A 92 4.19 -20.69 -6.55
N LEU A 93 3.27 -19.71 -6.49
CA LEU A 93 3.22 -18.68 -5.46
C LEU A 93 2.67 -19.16 -4.11
N ASP A 94 2.06 -20.35 -4.03
CA ASP A 94 1.41 -20.87 -2.82
C ASP A 94 2.35 -20.86 -1.61
N ALA A 95 3.56 -21.40 -1.79
CA ALA A 95 4.56 -21.48 -0.74
C ALA A 95 4.97 -20.09 -0.21
N PHE A 96 5.13 -19.12 -1.10
CA PHE A 96 5.48 -17.75 -0.71
C PHE A 96 4.33 -17.08 0.06
N ILE A 97 3.08 -17.25 -0.39
CA ILE A 97 1.90 -16.70 0.30
C ILE A 97 1.77 -17.30 1.71
N ARG A 98 2.00 -18.60 1.88
CA ARG A 98 2.01 -19.25 3.21
C ARG A 98 3.14 -18.74 4.11
N GLN A 99 4.32 -18.49 3.55
CA GLN A 99 5.44 -17.89 4.29
C GLN A 99 5.11 -16.46 4.72
N TYR A 100 4.46 -15.66 3.87
CA TYR A 100 3.96 -14.33 4.24
C TYR A 100 2.99 -14.40 5.41
N ILE A 101 1.99 -15.30 5.36
CA ILE A 101 1.04 -15.49 6.47
C ILE A 101 1.77 -15.84 7.78
N LYS A 102 2.82 -16.67 7.70
CA LYS A 102 3.65 -17.01 8.85
C LYS A 102 4.45 -15.82 9.37
N ASN A 103 5.06 -15.04 8.50
CA ASN A 103 5.77 -13.82 8.87
C ASN A 103 4.83 -12.85 9.59
N GLU A 104 3.66 -12.58 9.02
CA GLU A 104 2.65 -11.72 9.63
C GLU A 104 2.17 -12.23 11.00
N TYR A 105 1.96 -13.55 11.15
CA TYR A 105 1.66 -14.15 12.45
C TYR A 105 2.73 -13.83 13.50
N ASP A 106 4.01 -13.93 13.14
CA ASP A 106 5.13 -13.64 14.04
C ASP A 106 5.19 -12.13 14.37
N LEU A 107 5.04 -11.26 13.37
CA LEU A 107 5.04 -9.80 13.55
C LEU A 107 3.93 -9.32 14.49
N GLN A 108 2.71 -9.86 14.35
CA GLN A 108 1.58 -9.53 15.23
C GLN A 108 1.92 -9.75 16.72
N ARG A 109 2.81 -10.69 17.03
CA ARG A 109 3.17 -11.11 18.41
C ARG A 109 4.36 -10.37 18.98
N LEU A 110 4.99 -9.48 18.22
CA LEU A 110 6.07 -8.65 18.72
C LEU A 110 5.56 -7.59 19.70
N VAL A 111 6.40 -7.26 20.67
CA VAL A 111 6.24 -6.03 21.45
C VAL A 111 6.89 -4.91 20.66
N THR A 112 6.11 -3.88 20.35
CA THR A 112 6.51 -2.72 19.55
C THR A 112 6.27 -1.43 20.32
N LEU A 113 6.68 -0.30 19.77
CA LEU A 113 6.37 1.01 20.34
C LEU A 113 4.88 1.38 20.24
N SER A 114 4.11 0.76 19.34
CA SER A 114 2.64 0.87 19.32
C SER A 114 1.94 -0.01 20.37
N GLY A 115 2.67 -0.92 21.02
CA GLY A 115 2.14 -1.85 22.03
C GLY A 115 2.47 -3.31 21.71
N ASN A 116 1.83 -4.23 22.43
CA ASN A 116 1.91 -5.67 22.20
C ASN A 116 0.68 -6.17 21.44
N PHE A 117 0.59 -7.48 21.22
CA PHE A 117 -0.52 -8.15 20.53
C PHE A 117 -1.92 -7.73 20.99
N SER A 118 -2.11 -7.41 22.28
CA SER A 118 -3.41 -7.01 22.85
C SER A 118 -3.57 -5.51 23.09
N THR A 119 -2.48 -4.73 23.13
CA THR A 119 -2.53 -3.31 23.51
C THR A 119 -2.32 -2.33 22.36
N GLY A 120 -1.97 -2.81 21.16
CA GLY A 120 -1.89 -1.95 19.98
C GLY A 120 -0.83 -2.31 18.94
N GLY A 121 0.03 -3.31 19.21
CA GLY A 121 1.15 -3.69 18.35
C GLY A 121 0.76 -4.09 16.93
N LEU A 122 -0.48 -4.53 16.72
CA LEU A 122 -1.00 -4.87 15.39
C LEU A 122 -0.94 -3.70 14.40
N ALA A 123 -0.99 -2.45 14.88
CA ALA A 123 -0.92 -1.24 14.06
C ALA A 123 0.47 -0.58 14.03
N GLU A 124 1.51 -1.30 14.44
CA GLU A 124 2.87 -0.86 14.16
C GLU A 124 3.08 -0.84 12.62
N PRO A 125 3.51 0.29 12.03
CA PRO A 125 3.56 0.42 10.58
C PRO A 125 4.59 -0.49 9.94
N LYS A 126 5.77 -0.60 10.55
CA LYS A 126 6.94 -1.22 9.94
C LYS A 126 7.83 -1.96 10.93
N TYR A 127 8.60 -2.91 10.39
CA TYR A 127 9.50 -3.78 11.12
C TYR A 127 10.83 -3.92 10.37
N TYR A 128 11.88 -4.34 11.06
CA TYR A 128 13.12 -4.71 10.38
C TYR A 128 12.90 -5.96 9.51
N MET A 129 13.68 -6.07 8.43
CA MET A 129 13.59 -7.18 7.47
C MET A 129 13.78 -8.57 8.11
N ASN A 130 14.50 -8.64 9.22
CA ASN A 130 14.74 -9.87 9.98
C ASN A 130 13.59 -10.27 10.93
N GLY A 131 12.45 -9.58 10.88
CA GLY A 131 11.28 -9.88 11.72
C GLY A 131 11.38 -9.35 13.16
N THR A 132 12.19 -8.33 13.41
CA THR A 132 12.29 -7.68 14.73
C THR A 132 11.61 -6.31 14.75
N ALA A 133 11.20 -5.86 15.94
CA ALA A 133 10.50 -4.59 16.13
C ALA A 133 11.38 -3.39 15.75
N PHE A 134 10.79 -2.42 15.02
CA PHE A 134 11.44 -1.15 14.72
C PHE A 134 11.28 -0.17 15.89
N ASN A 135 12.38 0.16 16.56
CA ASN A 135 12.38 0.89 17.85
C ASN A 135 12.74 2.39 17.75
N ASP A 136 12.83 2.94 16.53
CA ASP A 136 13.13 4.38 16.37
C ASP A 136 11.83 5.21 16.26
N PRO A 137 11.90 6.54 16.45
CA PRO A 137 10.76 7.44 16.25
C PRO A 137 10.15 7.29 14.85
N TRP A 138 8.81 7.26 14.79
CA TRP A 138 8.05 7.10 13.55
C TRP A 138 6.61 7.57 13.73
N GLY A 139 5.92 7.84 12.62
CA GLY A 139 4.49 8.14 12.61
C GLY A 139 3.67 6.88 12.90
N ARG A 140 3.48 6.56 14.18
CA ARG A 140 2.74 5.39 14.68
C ARG A 140 1.63 5.77 15.68
N PRO A 141 0.56 4.97 15.82
CA PRO A 141 0.21 3.80 15.02
C PRO A 141 -0.34 4.19 13.65
N GLN A 142 -0.33 3.25 12.70
CA GLN A 142 -1.05 3.35 11.43
C GLN A 142 -2.08 2.23 11.35
N ARG A 143 -3.36 2.61 11.32
CA ARG A 143 -4.48 1.68 11.59
C ARG A 143 -5.08 1.04 10.34
N ASP A 144 -4.50 1.30 9.18
CA ASP A 144 -4.84 0.69 7.89
C ASP A 144 -4.19 -0.69 7.71
N GLY A 145 -2.98 -0.90 8.25
CA GLY A 145 -2.22 -2.14 8.13
C GLY A 145 -3.01 -3.41 8.47
N PRO A 146 -3.59 -3.53 9.68
CA PRO A 146 -4.43 -4.68 10.06
C PRO A 146 -5.57 -4.96 9.07
N ALA A 147 -6.26 -3.91 8.60
CA ALA A 147 -7.36 -4.07 7.65
C ALA A 147 -6.87 -4.59 6.30
N LEU A 148 -5.80 -4.01 5.76
CA LEU A 148 -5.20 -4.44 4.49
C LEU A 148 -4.70 -5.88 4.55
N ARG A 149 -4.04 -6.25 5.65
CA ARG A 149 -3.55 -7.61 5.89
C ARG A 149 -4.70 -8.61 5.95
N ALA A 150 -5.75 -8.32 6.71
CA ALA A 150 -6.95 -9.16 6.76
C ALA A 150 -7.58 -9.33 5.37
N ILE A 151 -7.75 -8.24 4.60
CA ILE A 151 -8.31 -8.28 3.24
C ILE A 151 -7.47 -9.18 2.33
N ALA A 152 -6.15 -9.03 2.34
CA ALA A 152 -5.26 -9.82 1.49
C ALA A 152 -5.35 -11.31 1.85
N ILE A 153 -5.22 -11.66 3.14
CA ILE A 153 -5.22 -13.06 3.60
C ILE A 153 -6.59 -13.71 3.37
N LEU A 154 -7.70 -13.03 3.65
CA LEU A 154 -9.04 -13.54 3.31
C LEU A 154 -9.17 -13.81 1.81
N GLY A 155 -8.53 -12.98 0.99
CA GLY A 155 -8.42 -13.20 -0.44
C GLY A 155 -7.81 -14.54 -0.80
N TYR A 156 -6.65 -14.84 -0.24
CA TYR A 156 -6.00 -16.13 -0.43
C TYR A 156 -6.85 -17.29 0.12
N LEU A 157 -7.39 -17.18 1.34
CA LEU A 157 -8.13 -18.28 1.97
C LEU A 157 -9.36 -18.71 1.17
N SER A 158 -10.01 -17.80 0.45
CA SER A 158 -11.14 -18.14 -0.42
C SER A 158 -10.78 -19.04 -1.61
N THR A 159 -9.50 -19.15 -1.95
CA THR A 159 -8.98 -20.02 -3.02
C THR A 159 -8.54 -21.39 -2.50
N GLN A 160 -8.66 -21.61 -1.19
CA GLN A 160 -8.20 -22.81 -0.50
C GLN A 160 -9.39 -23.71 -0.15
N THR A 161 -9.13 -25.01 -0.02
CA THR A 161 -10.16 -26.02 0.32
C THR A 161 -9.89 -26.75 1.62
N ASP A 162 -8.67 -26.69 2.16
CA ASP A 162 -8.30 -27.30 3.43
C ASP A 162 -8.93 -26.52 4.60
N ALA A 163 -10.04 -27.04 5.12
CA ALA A 163 -10.79 -26.43 6.21
C ALA A 163 -9.97 -26.26 7.49
N ALA A 164 -9.04 -27.16 7.79
CA ALA A 164 -8.22 -27.07 8.99
C ALA A 164 -7.19 -25.94 8.86
N TYR A 165 -6.53 -25.84 7.71
CA TYR A 165 -5.62 -24.73 7.41
C TYR A 165 -6.36 -23.38 7.41
N ILE A 166 -7.51 -23.31 6.74
CA ILE A 166 -8.33 -22.09 6.69
C ILE A 166 -8.72 -21.64 8.09
N LYS A 167 -9.27 -22.55 8.91
CA LYS A 167 -9.65 -22.25 10.28
C LYS A 167 -8.47 -21.73 11.10
N ASN A 168 -7.32 -22.40 10.99
CA ASN A 168 -6.12 -22.01 11.74
C ASN A 168 -5.67 -20.58 11.40
N VAL A 169 -5.60 -20.22 10.11
CA VAL A 169 -5.20 -18.88 9.68
C VAL A 169 -6.25 -17.83 10.06
N LEU A 170 -7.54 -18.17 9.96
CA LEU A 170 -8.63 -17.30 10.40
C LEU A 170 -8.48 -16.95 11.89
N ASP A 171 -8.30 -17.96 12.73
CA ASP A 171 -8.24 -17.79 14.19
C ASP A 171 -6.96 -17.09 14.66
N THR A 172 -5.82 -17.39 14.03
CA THR A 172 -4.50 -16.97 14.54
C THR A 172 -3.95 -15.68 13.94
N VAL A 173 -4.45 -15.26 12.77
CA VAL A 173 -3.96 -14.07 12.04
C VAL A 173 -5.08 -13.10 11.68
N VAL A 174 -6.12 -13.56 10.97
CA VAL A 174 -7.17 -12.67 10.43
C VAL A 174 -8.07 -12.10 11.54
N LYS A 175 -8.54 -12.95 12.44
CA LYS A 175 -9.45 -12.56 13.51
C LYS A 175 -8.82 -11.50 14.45
N PRO A 176 -7.55 -11.63 14.90
CA PRO A 176 -6.87 -10.57 15.64
C PRO A 176 -6.89 -9.20 14.94
N ASP A 177 -6.63 -9.15 13.64
CA ASP A 177 -6.66 -7.90 12.88
C ASP A 177 -8.07 -7.31 12.81
N LEU A 178 -9.09 -8.14 12.56
CA LEU A 178 -10.49 -7.70 12.50
C LEU A 178 -11.00 -7.22 13.87
N ASP A 179 -10.65 -7.92 14.95
CA ASP A 179 -10.99 -7.50 16.31
C ASP A 179 -10.32 -6.16 16.65
N TYR A 180 -9.07 -5.97 16.24
CA TYR A 180 -8.39 -4.69 16.38
C TYR A 180 -9.09 -3.57 15.61
N VAL A 181 -9.42 -3.78 14.34
CA VAL A 181 -10.13 -2.80 13.51
C VAL A 181 -11.48 -2.45 14.14
N ALA A 182 -12.27 -3.46 14.52
CA ALA A 182 -13.59 -3.28 15.13
C ALA A 182 -13.52 -2.45 16.42
N ALA A 183 -12.47 -2.63 17.23
CA ALA A 183 -12.28 -1.90 18.48
C ALA A 183 -11.67 -0.50 18.32
N ASN A 184 -10.92 -0.25 17.24
CA ASN A 184 -10.04 0.93 17.15
C ASN A 184 -10.29 1.86 15.95
N TRP A 185 -11.24 1.58 15.05
CA TRP A 185 -11.45 2.41 13.85
C TRP A 185 -11.78 3.89 14.15
N LYS A 186 -12.35 4.18 15.34
CA LYS A 186 -12.62 5.56 15.80
C LYS A 186 -11.40 6.29 16.33
N ALA A 187 -10.34 5.57 16.69
CA ALA A 187 -9.16 6.18 17.29
C ALA A 187 -8.27 6.81 16.21
N PRO A 188 -7.68 8.00 16.47
CA PRO A 188 -6.79 8.62 15.52
C PRO A 188 -5.51 7.79 15.32
N GLY A 189 -4.90 7.94 14.16
CA GLY A 189 -3.62 7.35 13.80
C GLY A 189 -2.97 8.15 12.66
N PHE A 190 -1.76 7.77 12.29
CA PHE A 190 -1.09 8.38 11.14
C PHE A 190 -1.73 7.92 9.82
N ASP A 191 -1.69 8.78 8.80
CA ASP A 191 -2.17 8.48 7.46
C ASP A 191 -1.24 7.50 6.72
N LEU A 192 -1.68 7.05 5.54
CA LEU A 192 -0.90 6.17 4.67
C LEU A 192 0.44 6.78 4.22
N TRP A 193 0.58 8.10 4.33
CA TRP A 193 1.80 8.85 4.03
C TRP A 193 2.70 9.06 5.24
N GLU A 194 2.28 8.57 6.42
CA GLU A 194 3.05 8.55 7.66
C GLU A 194 3.32 9.94 8.26
N GLU A 195 2.51 10.94 7.91
CA GLU A 195 2.80 12.36 8.15
C GLU A 195 1.86 13.01 9.17
N ARG A 196 0.56 12.66 9.13
CA ARG A 196 -0.49 13.37 9.85
C ARG A 196 -1.26 12.43 10.76
N ASN A 197 -1.25 12.72 12.05
CA ASN A 197 -2.08 12.00 13.02
C ASN A 197 -3.51 12.56 13.03
N GLY A 198 -4.51 11.69 12.82
CA GLY A 198 -5.93 12.01 12.90
C GLY A 198 -6.78 10.91 12.26
N THR A 199 -7.86 11.31 11.58
CA THR A 199 -8.81 10.38 10.98
C THR A 199 -8.80 10.52 9.46
N HIS A 200 -8.55 9.41 8.76
CA HIS A 200 -8.22 9.41 7.34
C HIS A 200 -9.18 8.57 6.50
N PHE A 201 -9.52 9.07 5.32
CA PHE A 201 -10.48 8.43 4.42
C PHE A 201 -9.97 7.09 3.90
N PHE A 202 -8.69 7.01 3.50
CA PHE A 202 -8.05 5.76 3.07
C PHE A 202 -8.18 4.67 4.14
N THR A 203 -7.77 4.98 5.37
CA THR A 203 -7.81 4.07 6.51
C THR A 203 -9.24 3.61 6.80
N ALA A 204 -10.20 4.55 6.83
CA ALA A 204 -11.61 4.23 7.05
C ALA A 204 -12.20 3.33 5.94
N MET A 205 -11.83 3.56 4.68
CA MET A 205 -12.29 2.77 3.53
C MET A 205 -11.82 1.32 3.61
N VAL A 206 -10.54 1.09 3.91
CA VAL A 206 -10.00 -0.28 4.00
C VAL A 206 -10.49 -0.98 5.27
N GLN A 207 -10.69 -0.26 6.37
CA GLN A 207 -11.30 -0.81 7.60
C GLN A 207 -12.75 -1.24 7.37
N ALA A 208 -13.56 -0.43 6.68
CA ALA A 208 -14.94 -0.77 6.35
C ALA A 208 -14.99 -2.05 5.50
N ARG A 209 -14.12 -2.13 4.48
CA ARG A 209 -13.99 -3.33 3.65
C ARG A 209 -13.61 -4.56 4.48
N ALA A 210 -12.62 -4.45 5.37
CA ALA A 210 -12.18 -5.56 6.20
C ALA A 210 -13.30 -6.04 7.14
N LEU A 211 -14.05 -5.12 7.76
CA LEU A 211 -15.19 -5.45 8.61
C LEU A 211 -16.35 -6.09 7.83
N ALA A 212 -16.63 -5.62 6.62
CA ALA A 212 -17.64 -6.23 5.74
C ALA A 212 -17.26 -7.68 5.39
N ASP A 213 -16.02 -7.89 4.95
CA ASP A 213 -15.50 -9.23 4.61
C ASP A 213 -15.50 -10.13 5.85
N GLY A 214 -15.08 -9.61 7.00
CA GLY A 214 -15.10 -10.28 8.29
C GLY A 214 -16.52 -10.66 8.75
N ALA A 215 -17.50 -9.76 8.60
CA ALA A 215 -18.90 -10.03 8.92
C ALA A 215 -19.45 -11.18 8.06
N SER A 216 -19.11 -11.19 6.76
CA SER A 216 -19.51 -12.27 5.85
C SER A 216 -18.89 -13.62 6.22
N VAL A 217 -17.59 -13.64 6.49
CA VAL A 217 -16.83 -14.88 6.77
C VAL A 217 -17.19 -15.45 8.15
N PHE A 218 -17.21 -14.61 9.19
CA PHE A 218 -17.47 -15.05 10.56
C PHE A 218 -18.95 -15.06 10.95
N LYS A 219 -19.85 -14.64 10.05
CA LYS A 219 -21.27 -14.40 10.36
C LYS A 219 -21.45 -13.54 11.62
N SER A 220 -20.58 -12.53 11.76
CA SER A 220 -20.45 -11.72 12.97
C SER A 220 -21.34 -10.48 12.91
N GLU A 221 -22.40 -10.45 13.72
CA GLU A 221 -23.25 -9.26 13.89
C GLU A 221 -22.47 -8.07 14.44
N TYR A 222 -21.44 -8.31 15.27
CA TYR A 222 -20.61 -7.24 15.81
C TYR A 222 -19.79 -6.55 14.73
N TYR A 223 -19.14 -7.32 13.84
CA TYR A 223 -18.39 -6.72 12.71
C TYR A 223 -19.34 -5.99 11.75
N ALA A 224 -20.51 -6.56 11.47
CA ALA A 224 -21.53 -5.89 10.66
C ALA A 224 -21.97 -4.56 11.28
N ALA A 225 -22.20 -4.52 12.60
CA ALA A 225 -22.57 -3.29 13.30
C ALA A 225 -21.45 -2.23 13.30
N GLN A 226 -20.17 -2.64 13.41
CA GLN A 226 -19.04 -1.72 13.28
C GLN A 226 -18.90 -1.19 11.85
N GLU A 227 -19.07 -2.05 10.84
CA GLU A 227 -19.06 -1.66 9.43
C GLU A 227 -20.12 -0.58 9.15
N VAL A 228 -21.36 -0.78 9.60
CA VAL A 228 -22.46 0.20 9.38
C VAL A 228 -22.15 1.56 10.03
N GLN A 229 -21.60 1.56 11.24
CA GLN A 229 -21.19 2.81 11.91
C GLN A 229 -20.04 3.50 11.16
N LEU A 230 -19.04 2.74 10.73
CA LEU A 230 -17.91 3.25 9.96
C LEU A 230 -18.36 3.73 8.56
N GLY A 231 -19.35 3.09 7.95
CA GLY A 231 -19.97 3.50 6.71
C GLY A 231 -20.66 4.86 6.81
N SER A 232 -21.39 5.09 7.91
CA SER A 232 -21.95 6.43 8.22
C SER A 232 -20.85 7.46 8.46
N TYR A 233 -19.75 7.04 9.09
CA TYR A 233 -18.62 7.92 9.35
C TYR A 233 -17.86 8.31 8.07
N LEU A 234 -17.74 7.40 7.10
CA LEU A 234 -17.17 7.68 5.78
C LEU A 234 -17.91 8.80 5.04
N ASP A 235 -19.23 8.94 5.25
CA ASP A 235 -20.03 10.00 4.63
C ASP A 235 -19.58 11.41 5.09
N THR A 236 -18.98 11.52 6.28
CA THR A 236 -18.50 12.79 6.84
C THR A 236 -17.25 13.35 6.15
N PHE A 237 -16.53 12.51 5.40
CA PHE A 237 -15.37 12.96 4.62
C PHE A 237 -15.77 13.70 3.35
N TRP A 238 -17.02 13.57 2.89
CA TRP A 238 -17.48 14.26 1.70
C TRP A 238 -17.64 15.76 1.96
N ASN A 239 -16.86 16.60 1.28
CA ASN A 239 -16.95 18.05 1.38
C ASN A 239 -17.84 18.62 0.27
N SER A 240 -19.15 18.67 0.53
CA SER A 240 -20.14 19.24 -0.40
C SER A 240 -20.12 20.76 -0.51
N SER A 241 -19.54 21.45 0.48
CA SER A 241 -19.71 22.90 0.66
C SER A 241 -18.62 23.76 0.00
N SER A 242 -17.57 23.14 -0.56
CA SER A 242 -16.47 23.87 -1.20
C SER A 242 -15.98 23.18 -2.48
N THR A 243 -15.19 22.12 -2.37
CA THR A 243 -14.44 21.52 -3.49
C THR A 243 -15.15 20.37 -4.19
N GLY A 244 -16.21 19.80 -3.59
CA GLY A 244 -16.90 18.64 -4.16
C GLY A 244 -16.00 17.42 -4.29
N THR A 245 -15.16 17.18 -3.27
CA THR A 245 -14.27 16.01 -3.17
C THR A 245 -14.38 15.39 -1.76
N PHE A 246 -13.95 14.14 -1.62
CA PHE A 246 -13.59 13.63 -0.31
C PHE A 246 -12.38 14.39 0.24
N MET A 247 -12.46 14.76 1.53
CA MET A 247 -11.32 15.14 2.34
C MET A 247 -10.49 13.89 2.64
N SER A 248 -9.19 13.93 2.47
CA SER A 248 -8.33 12.79 2.83
C SER A 248 -8.22 12.58 4.34
N MET A 249 -8.41 13.65 5.11
CA MET A 249 -8.37 13.67 6.56
C MET A 249 -9.45 14.62 7.09
N LEU A 250 -10.20 14.20 8.12
CA LEU A 250 -11.16 15.08 8.79
C LEU A 250 -10.45 16.18 9.58
N ASN A 251 -11.03 17.38 9.58
CA ASN A 251 -10.46 18.58 10.22
C ASN A 251 -9.05 18.95 9.71
N SER A 252 -8.69 18.46 8.52
CA SER A 252 -7.42 18.77 7.89
C SER A 252 -7.33 20.25 7.54
N THR A 253 -6.13 20.81 7.69
CA THR A 253 -5.78 22.14 7.19
C THR A 253 -5.30 22.12 5.74
N LYS A 254 -5.24 20.94 5.08
CA LYS A 254 -4.96 20.85 3.64
C LYS A 254 -6.06 21.65 2.90
N PRO A 255 -5.72 22.67 2.08
CA PRO A 255 -6.70 23.64 1.56
C PRO A 255 -7.93 23.04 0.86
N THR A 256 -7.76 21.90 0.18
CA THR A 256 -8.81 21.30 -0.66
C THR A 256 -9.18 19.88 -0.24
N GLY A 257 -8.37 19.25 0.63
CA GLY A 257 -8.52 17.87 1.06
C GLY A 257 -8.27 16.81 -0.01
N THR A 258 -7.88 17.20 -1.24
CA THR A 258 -7.56 16.26 -2.32
C THR A 258 -6.30 15.47 -2.00
N ASP A 259 -6.36 14.19 -2.34
CA ASP A 259 -5.27 13.27 -2.09
C ASP A 259 -5.47 12.02 -2.95
N CYS A 260 -4.40 11.54 -3.56
CA CYS A 260 -4.31 10.24 -4.23
C CYS A 260 -4.74 9.09 -3.29
N GLY A 261 -4.55 9.25 -1.97
CA GLY A 261 -5.06 8.36 -0.94
C GLY A 261 -6.57 8.11 -1.00
N ASN A 262 -7.36 9.05 -1.52
CA ASN A 262 -8.81 8.86 -1.69
C ASN A 262 -9.12 7.81 -2.76
N LEU A 263 -8.37 7.83 -3.87
CA LEU A 263 -8.51 6.86 -4.95
C LEU A 263 -7.93 5.50 -4.54
N LEU A 264 -6.78 5.49 -3.85
CA LEU A 264 -6.23 4.28 -3.23
C LEU A 264 -7.26 3.64 -2.27
N GLY A 265 -8.01 4.45 -1.52
CA GLY A 265 -9.08 4.00 -0.64
C GLY A 265 -10.23 3.36 -1.42
N ALA A 266 -10.63 3.96 -2.55
CA ALA A 266 -11.68 3.43 -3.42
C ALA A 266 -11.30 2.10 -4.09
N ILE A 267 -10.06 1.96 -4.59
CA ILE A 267 -9.62 0.73 -5.27
C ILE A 267 -9.30 -0.40 -4.28
N HIS A 268 -8.70 -0.09 -3.14
CA HIS A 268 -8.33 -1.12 -2.16
C HIS A 268 -9.45 -1.43 -1.16
N GLY A 269 -10.27 -0.45 -0.78
CA GLY A 269 -11.41 -0.56 0.11
C GLY A 269 -12.77 -0.62 -0.59
N SER A 270 -12.82 -1.01 -1.89
CA SER A 270 -14.02 -1.03 -2.73
C SER A 270 -15.17 -1.85 -2.11
N HIS A 271 -16.00 -1.17 -1.31
CA HIS A 271 -17.18 -1.69 -0.63
C HIS A 271 -18.25 -0.59 -0.54
N ARG A 272 -17.99 0.45 0.26
CA ARG A 272 -18.91 1.58 0.47
C ARG A 272 -18.87 2.58 -0.67
N TYR A 273 -17.66 3.00 -1.05
CA TYR A 273 -17.41 3.90 -2.17
C TYR A 273 -16.57 3.20 -3.23
N ARG A 274 -17.27 2.64 -4.23
CA ARG A 274 -16.65 1.93 -5.35
C ARG A 274 -16.12 2.90 -6.40
N PRO A 275 -15.17 2.50 -7.26
CA PRO A 275 -14.61 3.34 -8.32
C PRO A 275 -15.64 4.06 -9.20
N SER A 276 -16.76 3.43 -9.56
CA SER A 276 -17.82 4.07 -10.38
C SER A 276 -18.73 5.03 -9.60
N ASN A 277 -18.55 5.21 -8.30
CA ASN A 277 -19.38 6.10 -7.49
C ASN A 277 -19.16 7.56 -7.87
N ASP A 278 -20.25 8.33 -7.97
CA ASP A 278 -20.20 9.75 -8.37
C ASP A 278 -19.21 10.59 -7.55
N LYS A 279 -19.13 10.39 -6.23
CA LYS A 279 -18.21 11.12 -5.36
C LYS A 279 -16.75 10.72 -5.59
N VAL A 280 -16.49 9.47 -5.96
CA VAL A 280 -15.13 8.99 -6.30
C VAL A 280 -14.70 9.56 -7.65
N LEU A 281 -15.58 9.56 -8.65
CA LEU A 281 -15.33 10.18 -9.95
C LEU A 281 -15.13 11.69 -9.82
N ALA A 282 -15.92 12.37 -8.99
CA ALA A 282 -15.73 13.78 -8.66
C ALA A 282 -14.38 14.04 -8.00
N SER A 283 -14.02 13.27 -6.97
CA SER A 283 -12.71 13.38 -6.30
C SER A 283 -11.53 13.10 -7.24
N THR A 284 -11.71 12.18 -8.19
CA THR A 284 -10.73 11.90 -9.26
C THR A 284 -10.55 13.12 -10.17
N ALA A 285 -11.66 13.75 -10.58
CA ALA A 285 -11.60 14.95 -11.40
C ALA A 285 -10.92 16.11 -10.67
N THR A 286 -11.28 16.37 -9.42
CA THR A 286 -10.69 17.43 -8.59
C THR A 286 -9.19 17.21 -8.37
N LEU A 287 -8.76 15.99 -8.07
CA LEU A 287 -7.33 15.68 -7.95
C LEU A 287 -6.57 15.96 -9.25
N ILE A 288 -7.13 15.56 -10.40
CA ILE A 288 -6.52 15.83 -11.72
C ILE A 288 -6.44 17.34 -11.98
N ASP A 289 -7.49 18.10 -11.66
CA ASP A 289 -7.51 19.56 -11.82
C ASP A 289 -6.46 20.24 -10.96
N GLU A 290 -6.31 19.85 -9.69
CA GLU A 290 -5.34 20.47 -8.79
C GLU A 290 -3.88 20.08 -9.11
N MET A 291 -3.67 18.94 -9.76
CA MET A 291 -2.34 18.55 -10.27
C MET A 291 -2.02 19.21 -11.62
N THR A 292 -3.01 19.77 -12.32
CA THR A 292 -2.81 20.43 -13.62
C THR A 292 -1.97 21.69 -13.48
N GLY A 293 -0.83 21.73 -14.19
CA GLY A 293 0.12 22.85 -14.14
C GLY A 293 1.08 22.83 -12.94
N LEU A 294 0.96 21.86 -12.02
CA LEU A 294 1.89 21.72 -10.90
C LEU A 294 3.25 21.16 -11.34
N TYR A 295 3.24 20.29 -12.35
CA TYR A 295 4.40 19.60 -12.90
C TYR A 295 4.51 19.83 -14.41
N ASN A 296 5.33 20.80 -14.82
CA ASN A 296 5.41 21.28 -16.21
C ASN A 296 6.26 20.39 -17.15
N ILE A 297 6.40 19.11 -16.82
CA ILE A 297 7.14 18.12 -17.62
C ILE A 297 6.21 17.21 -18.42
N SER A 298 4.93 17.15 -18.05
CA SER A 298 3.89 16.47 -18.82
C SER A 298 3.16 17.44 -19.74
N GLY A 299 2.69 16.96 -20.90
CA GLY A 299 1.87 17.73 -21.83
C GLY A 299 0.46 18.00 -21.28
N SER A 300 -0.58 17.73 -22.07
CA SER A 300 -1.97 18.02 -21.68
C SER A 300 -2.54 17.14 -20.56
N THR A 301 -1.96 15.97 -20.32
CA THR A 301 -2.35 15.09 -19.20
C THR A 301 -1.40 15.36 -18.04
N PRO A 302 -1.87 15.77 -16.85
CA PRO A 302 -0.99 16.05 -15.73
C PRO A 302 -0.43 14.77 -15.13
N LEU A 303 0.82 14.81 -14.68
CA LEU A 303 1.36 13.84 -13.73
C LEU A 303 0.65 13.98 -12.38
N ILE A 304 0.54 12.88 -11.64
CA ILE A 304 -0.21 12.83 -10.39
C ILE A 304 0.75 12.52 -9.23
N GLY A 305 0.80 13.42 -8.24
CA GLY A 305 1.49 13.22 -6.97
C GLY A 305 0.55 12.75 -5.86
N ARG A 306 1.01 12.75 -4.61
CA ARG A 306 0.18 12.39 -3.45
C ARG A 306 -0.93 13.42 -3.21
N TYR A 307 -0.56 14.68 -3.05
CA TYR A 307 -1.48 15.81 -2.87
C TYR A 307 -0.78 17.13 -3.28
N PRO A 308 -1.51 18.21 -3.64
CA PRO A 308 -0.90 19.38 -4.29
C PRO A 308 0.11 20.15 -3.43
N SER A 309 -0.11 20.18 -2.11
CA SER A 309 0.76 20.86 -1.15
C SER A 309 1.89 19.95 -0.61
N ASP A 310 2.19 18.84 -1.29
CA ASP A 310 3.23 17.91 -0.88
C ASP A 310 4.61 18.59 -0.92
N VAL A 311 5.42 18.31 0.08
CA VAL A 311 6.79 18.82 0.22
C VAL A 311 7.82 17.70 0.21
N TYR A 312 7.44 16.44 0.29
CA TYR A 312 8.41 15.34 0.30
C TYR A 312 8.92 15.07 -1.11
N ASP A 313 10.23 15.23 -1.32
CA ASP A 313 10.84 15.09 -2.65
C ASP A 313 11.41 13.70 -2.97
N GLY A 314 11.24 12.73 -2.06
CA GLY A 314 11.82 11.39 -2.14
C GLY A 314 13.11 11.26 -1.31
N ILE A 315 13.65 12.37 -0.83
CA ILE A 315 14.91 12.44 -0.08
C ILE A 315 14.66 13.21 1.22
N GLN A 316 14.12 14.42 1.10
CA GLN A 316 13.89 15.36 2.19
C GLN A 316 12.61 16.17 1.98
N SER A 317 12.34 17.12 2.89
CA SER A 317 11.26 18.08 2.74
C SER A 317 11.72 19.28 1.91
N SER A 318 11.26 19.35 0.66
CA SER A 318 11.37 20.51 -0.22
C SER A 318 10.06 20.76 -0.98
N GLN A 319 9.89 20.12 -2.14
CA GLN A 319 8.79 20.24 -3.07
C GLN A 319 8.38 18.86 -3.56
N GLY A 320 7.11 18.51 -3.35
CA GLY A 320 6.56 17.21 -3.73
C GLY A 320 6.58 16.96 -5.23
N ASN A 321 6.55 15.69 -5.59
CA ASN A 321 6.68 15.23 -6.97
C ASN A 321 5.53 14.30 -7.37
N PRO A 322 5.41 13.98 -8.67
CA PRO A 322 4.63 12.86 -9.15
C PRO A 322 5.07 11.51 -8.58
N TRP A 323 4.09 10.61 -8.39
CA TRP A 323 4.30 9.25 -7.89
C TRP A 323 3.78 8.23 -8.90
N PHE A 324 4.57 7.18 -9.16
CA PHE A 324 4.15 6.11 -10.08
C PHE A 324 2.85 5.43 -9.64
N LEU A 325 2.76 5.10 -8.35
CA LEU A 325 1.57 4.48 -7.79
C LEU A 325 0.32 5.38 -7.88
N CYS A 326 0.48 6.71 -7.87
CA CYS A 326 -0.67 7.62 -7.97
C CYS A 326 -1.20 7.75 -9.39
N MET A 327 -0.34 7.72 -10.39
CA MET A 327 -0.78 7.58 -11.79
C MET A 327 -1.48 6.23 -12.01
N SER A 328 -0.96 5.15 -11.42
CA SER A 328 -1.59 3.84 -11.45
C SER A 328 -2.95 3.84 -10.75
N ALA A 329 -3.10 4.51 -9.60
CA ALA A 329 -4.35 4.62 -8.87
C ALA A 329 -5.44 5.33 -9.67
N VAL A 330 -5.09 6.41 -10.41
CA VAL A 330 -6.02 7.07 -11.34
C VAL A 330 -6.42 6.13 -12.46
N ALA A 331 -5.46 5.48 -13.13
CA ALA A 331 -5.74 4.55 -14.22
C ALA A 331 -6.63 3.39 -13.76
N GLU A 332 -6.29 2.74 -12.64
CA GLU A 332 -7.05 1.64 -12.05
C GLU A 332 -8.47 2.07 -11.68
N THR A 333 -8.64 3.23 -11.03
CA THR A 333 -9.97 3.77 -10.69
C THR A 333 -10.85 3.87 -11.94
N LEU A 334 -10.31 4.39 -13.04
CA LEU A 334 -11.05 4.56 -14.30
C LEU A 334 -11.38 3.23 -14.98
N TYR A 335 -10.45 2.28 -15.04
CA TYR A 335 -10.72 0.95 -15.61
C TYR A 335 -11.74 0.16 -14.79
N LEU A 336 -11.64 0.21 -13.46
CA LEU A 336 -12.60 -0.44 -12.57
C LEU A 336 -13.97 0.23 -12.68
N ALA A 337 -14.05 1.56 -12.71
CA ALA A 337 -15.31 2.28 -12.91
C ALA A 337 -15.96 1.88 -14.24
N ALA A 338 -15.20 1.81 -15.33
CA ALA A 338 -15.70 1.35 -16.62
C ALA A 338 -16.26 -0.08 -16.55
N THR A 339 -15.56 -0.97 -15.84
CA THR A 339 -15.99 -2.36 -15.65
C THR A 339 -17.28 -2.44 -14.83
N GLU A 340 -17.39 -1.67 -13.75
CA GLU A 340 -18.58 -1.60 -12.89
C GLU A 340 -19.79 -1.03 -13.64
N LEU A 341 -19.61 0.02 -14.44
CA LEU A 341 -20.67 0.58 -15.28
C LEU A 341 -21.14 -0.43 -16.34
N LYS A 342 -20.20 -1.14 -16.97
CA LYS A 342 -20.52 -2.21 -17.94
C LYS A 342 -21.30 -3.35 -17.28
N GLN A 343 -20.93 -3.74 -16.07
CA GLN A 343 -21.60 -4.81 -15.32
C GLN A 343 -22.99 -4.40 -14.82
N ALA A 344 -23.14 -3.15 -14.37
CA ALA A 344 -24.44 -2.60 -13.96
C ALA A 344 -25.44 -2.58 -15.13
N ASN A 345 -24.94 -2.41 -16.36
CA ASN A 345 -25.73 -2.45 -17.60
C ASN A 345 -26.98 -1.55 -17.53
N ALA A 346 -26.81 -0.35 -16.95
CA ALA A 346 -27.88 0.61 -16.70
C ALA A 346 -27.49 2.00 -17.23
N ALA A 347 -28.48 2.85 -17.44
CA ALA A 347 -28.25 4.24 -17.84
C ALA A 347 -27.43 4.98 -16.77
N VAL A 348 -26.47 5.79 -17.22
CA VAL A 348 -25.59 6.58 -16.35
C VAL A 348 -26.08 8.01 -16.29
N GLN A 349 -26.38 8.47 -15.09
CA GLN A 349 -26.84 9.84 -14.86
C GLN A 349 -25.66 10.78 -14.72
N VAL A 350 -25.60 11.81 -15.57
CA VAL A 350 -24.69 12.94 -15.37
C VAL A 350 -25.42 13.97 -14.49
N ASN A 351 -24.90 14.20 -13.30
CA ASN A 351 -25.50 15.04 -12.27
C ASN A 351 -24.50 16.07 -11.72
N ASP A 352 -24.93 16.88 -10.75
CA ASP A 352 -24.11 17.98 -10.21
C ASP A 352 -22.83 17.52 -9.52
N ILE A 353 -22.78 16.29 -9.00
CA ILE A 353 -21.59 15.73 -8.35
C ILE A 353 -20.56 15.31 -9.40
N ASN A 354 -20.97 14.55 -10.41
CA ASN A 354 -20.05 13.89 -11.35
C ASN A 354 -19.83 14.65 -12.66
N ARG A 355 -20.57 15.74 -12.94
CA ARG A 355 -20.50 16.46 -14.22
C ARG A 355 -19.10 16.94 -14.60
N ASN A 356 -18.30 17.37 -13.62
CA ASN A 356 -16.94 17.85 -13.90
C ASN A 356 -16.02 16.70 -14.34
N PHE A 357 -16.25 15.50 -13.82
CA PHE A 357 -15.59 14.31 -14.31
C PHE A 357 -16.00 13.99 -15.76
N TYR A 358 -17.31 13.91 -16.05
CA TYR A 358 -17.78 13.55 -17.40
C TYR A 358 -17.39 14.59 -18.48
N LYS A 359 -17.27 15.87 -18.12
CA LYS A 359 -16.70 16.89 -19.01
C LYS A 359 -15.29 16.57 -19.49
N LYS A 360 -14.43 15.95 -18.65
CA LYS A 360 -13.07 15.51 -19.05
C LYS A 360 -13.10 14.44 -20.14
N LEU A 361 -14.23 13.72 -20.25
CA LEU A 361 -14.50 12.73 -21.28
C LEU A 361 -15.31 13.30 -22.46
N ASN A 362 -15.56 14.61 -22.50
CA ASN A 362 -16.43 15.30 -23.46
C ASN A 362 -17.89 14.80 -23.43
N ILE A 363 -18.41 14.49 -22.25
CA ILE A 363 -19.78 14.05 -22.03
C ILE A 363 -20.52 15.09 -21.19
N SER A 364 -21.62 15.62 -21.72
CA SER A 364 -22.41 16.68 -21.08
C SER A 364 -23.83 16.28 -20.68
N ALA A 365 -24.29 15.10 -21.09
CA ALA A 365 -25.64 14.59 -20.84
C ALA A 365 -25.59 13.14 -20.32
N SER A 366 -26.66 12.71 -19.65
CA SER A 366 -26.83 11.32 -19.22
C SER A 366 -26.71 10.34 -20.40
N VAL A 367 -26.10 9.19 -20.14
CA VAL A 367 -25.75 8.20 -21.15
C VAL A 367 -26.71 7.02 -21.04
N SER A 368 -27.30 6.61 -22.16
CA SER A 368 -28.21 5.46 -22.20
C SER A 368 -27.45 4.14 -22.02
N ALA A 369 -28.16 3.07 -21.66
CA ALA A 369 -27.54 1.74 -21.53
C ALA A 369 -26.92 1.25 -22.86
N SER A 370 -27.52 1.58 -24.01
CA SER A 370 -26.97 1.22 -25.33
C SER A 370 -25.66 1.94 -25.67
N ASP A 371 -25.40 3.09 -25.05
CA ASP A 371 -24.18 3.88 -25.27
C ASP A 371 -23.05 3.55 -24.27
N LEU A 372 -23.28 2.62 -23.33
CA LEU A 372 -22.27 2.17 -22.38
C LEU A 372 -20.95 1.68 -23.02
N PRO A 373 -20.95 0.96 -24.16
CA PRO A 373 -19.69 0.59 -24.82
C PRO A 373 -18.84 1.81 -25.20
N SER A 374 -19.45 2.86 -25.73
CA SER A 374 -18.77 4.11 -26.09
C SER A 374 -18.27 4.85 -24.85
N LEU A 375 -19.08 4.90 -23.79
CA LEU A 375 -18.72 5.50 -22.51
C LEU A 375 -17.52 4.81 -21.87
N THR A 376 -17.59 3.49 -21.71
CA THR A 376 -16.54 2.69 -21.07
C THR A 376 -15.25 2.71 -21.88
N ALA A 377 -15.33 2.77 -23.21
CA ALA A 377 -14.17 3.02 -24.06
C ALA A 377 -13.57 4.42 -23.86
N ALA A 378 -14.37 5.45 -23.57
CA ALA A 378 -13.87 6.78 -23.23
C ALA A 378 -13.13 6.79 -21.89
N PHE A 379 -13.65 6.09 -20.86
CA PHE A 379 -12.92 5.87 -19.61
C PHE A 379 -11.58 5.17 -19.86
N GLY A 380 -11.58 4.07 -20.63
CA GLY A 380 -10.36 3.33 -20.96
C GLY A 380 -9.32 4.17 -21.70
N ARG A 381 -9.73 4.95 -22.71
CA ARG A 381 -8.82 5.88 -23.41
C ARG A 381 -8.27 6.97 -22.50
N TYR A 382 -9.04 7.44 -21.52
CA TYR A 382 -8.57 8.44 -20.57
C TYR A 382 -7.59 7.84 -19.56
N ALA A 383 -7.86 6.62 -19.07
CA ALA A 383 -6.98 5.85 -18.21
C ALA A 383 -5.63 5.51 -18.89
N ASP A 384 -5.66 5.11 -20.17
CA ASP A 384 -4.48 4.80 -20.98
C ASP A 384 -3.48 5.97 -21.03
N ARG A 385 -3.94 7.22 -20.90
CA ARG A 385 -3.05 8.40 -20.84
C ARG A 385 -2.13 8.38 -19.62
N PHE A 386 -2.60 7.87 -18.48
CA PHE A 386 -1.79 7.77 -17.26
C PHE A 386 -0.79 6.61 -17.34
N LEU A 387 -1.15 5.49 -17.99
CA LEU A 387 -0.18 4.42 -18.27
C LEU A 387 0.87 4.87 -19.29
N ALA A 388 0.49 5.65 -20.31
CA ALA A 388 1.43 6.23 -21.27
C ALA A 388 2.37 7.26 -20.61
N LEU A 389 1.90 8.04 -19.63
CA LEU A 389 2.79 8.88 -18.81
C LEU A 389 3.80 8.04 -18.04
N GLN A 390 3.38 6.92 -17.45
CA GLN A 390 4.31 6.00 -16.80
C GLN A 390 5.35 5.43 -17.78
N GLN A 391 4.91 5.01 -18.98
CA GLN A 391 5.80 4.54 -20.06
C GLN A 391 6.89 5.57 -20.39
N ARG A 392 6.54 6.85 -20.42
CA ARG A 392 7.48 7.93 -20.72
C ARG A 392 8.59 8.08 -19.67
N TYR A 393 8.31 7.78 -18.40
CA TYR A 393 9.22 8.07 -17.27
C TYR A 393 9.80 6.83 -16.59
N VAL A 394 9.35 5.63 -16.96
CA VAL A 394 9.92 4.39 -16.44
C VAL A 394 11.38 4.22 -16.90
N GLY A 395 12.20 3.51 -16.13
CA GLY A 395 13.62 3.32 -16.45
C GLY A 395 13.76 2.47 -17.70
N ALA A 396 14.87 2.60 -18.44
CA ALA A 396 15.10 1.81 -19.66
C ALA A 396 15.07 0.28 -19.44
N ASN A 397 15.27 -0.15 -18.19
CA ASN A 397 15.17 -1.54 -17.73
C ASN A 397 13.79 -1.85 -17.08
N PHE A 398 12.76 -1.05 -17.32
CA PHE A 398 11.43 -1.13 -16.72
C PHE A 398 11.41 -0.86 -15.20
N SER A 399 12.48 -0.28 -14.62
CA SER A 399 12.53 0.02 -13.19
C SER A 399 11.56 1.15 -12.81
N MET A 400 10.89 0.99 -11.67
CA MET A 400 9.98 2.01 -11.13
C MET A 400 10.41 2.41 -9.71
N SER A 401 10.84 3.65 -9.55
CA SER A 401 11.05 4.27 -8.24
C SER A 401 9.73 4.67 -7.57
N GLU A 402 9.85 5.29 -6.42
CA GLU A 402 8.74 5.96 -5.73
C GLU A 402 8.21 7.15 -6.55
N GLN A 403 9.11 8.05 -6.98
CA GLN A 403 8.73 9.34 -7.55
C GLN A 403 9.39 9.62 -8.90
N ILE A 404 8.83 10.56 -9.65
CA ILE A 404 9.43 11.16 -10.84
C ILE A 404 9.72 12.62 -10.51
N ASN A 405 10.97 13.07 -10.62
CA ASN A 405 11.33 14.44 -10.33
C ASN A 405 10.50 15.43 -11.16
N ARG A 406 9.81 16.35 -10.48
CA ARG A 406 8.83 17.28 -11.04
C ARG A 406 9.36 18.21 -12.15
N THR A 407 10.67 18.42 -12.23
CA THR A 407 11.31 19.36 -13.16
C THR A 407 12.09 18.64 -14.26
N THR A 408 12.77 17.54 -13.91
CA THR A 408 13.67 16.84 -14.85
C THR A 408 13.04 15.61 -15.49
N GLY A 409 11.98 15.06 -14.88
CA GLY A 409 11.41 13.77 -15.30
C GLY A 409 12.27 12.56 -14.93
N ILE A 410 13.39 12.75 -14.25
CA ILE A 410 14.25 11.66 -13.79
C ILE A 410 13.64 11.01 -12.55
N GLN A 411 13.68 9.67 -12.48
CA GLN A 411 13.23 8.93 -11.31
C GLN A 411 14.01 9.29 -10.04
N GLN A 412 13.32 9.37 -8.91
CA GLN A 412 13.91 9.67 -7.60
C GLN A 412 13.12 9.03 -6.45
N GLY A 413 13.62 9.22 -5.23
CA GLY A 413 13.12 8.52 -4.05
C GLY A 413 13.61 7.08 -3.99
N ALA A 414 12.88 6.22 -3.29
CA ALA A 414 13.21 4.81 -3.22
C ALA A 414 13.20 4.19 -4.62
N ARG A 415 14.35 3.69 -5.08
CA ARG A 415 14.44 2.92 -6.33
C ARG A 415 13.67 1.61 -6.21
N ASP A 416 13.16 1.08 -7.32
CA ASP A 416 12.50 -0.23 -7.36
C ASP A 416 11.44 -0.40 -6.25
N LEU A 417 10.60 0.62 -6.04
CA LEU A 417 9.61 0.60 -4.96
C LEU A 417 8.58 -0.50 -5.23
N THR A 418 8.43 -1.43 -4.28
CA THR A 418 7.55 -2.59 -4.42
C THR A 418 6.10 -2.19 -4.64
N TRP A 419 5.64 -1.12 -3.97
CA TRP A 419 4.28 -0.60 -4.16
C TRP A 419 4.08 0.03 -5.56
N SER A 420 5.07 0.72 -6.13
CA SER A 420 5.00 1.21 -7.52
C SER A 420 4.79 0.06 -8.50
N TYR A 421 5.52 -1.05 -8.33
CA TYR A 421 5.34 -2.26 -9.13
C TYR A 421 3.96 -2.89 -8.94
N ALA A 422 3.53 -3.09 -7.68
CA ALA A 422 2.24 -3.69 -7.37
C ALA A 422 1.07 -2.86 -7.94
N ALA A 423 1.13 -1.53 -7.82
CA ALA A 423 0.12 -0.62 -8.34
C ALA A 423 0.03 -0.65 -9.87
N PHE A 424 1.17 -0.79 -10.57
CA PHE A 424 1.16 -0.94 -12.03
C PHE A 424 0.48 -2.25 -12.44
N VAL A 425 0.83 -3.36 -11.78
CA VAL A 425 0.24 -4.68 -12.06
C VAL A 425 -1.26 -4.68 -11.78
N SER A 426 -1.73 -4.07 -10.69
CA SER A 426 -3.17 -3.96 -10.40
C SER A 426 -3.91 -3.14 -11.46
N ALA A 427 -3.35 -1.99 -11.88
CA ALA A 427 -3.91 -1.19 -12.96
C ALA A 427 -3.94 -1.94 -14.31
N ALA A 428 -2.89 -2.70 -14.64
CA ALA A 428 -2.82 -3.51 -15.86
C ALA A 428 -3.87 -4.63 -15.86
N ARG A 429 -4.12 -5.27 -14.71
CA ARG A 429 -5.20 -6.25 -14.56
C ARG A 429 -6.58 -5.61 -14.74
N ALA A 430 -6.80 -4.45 -14.11
CA ALA A 430 -8.04 -3.69 -14.29
C ALA A 430 -8.26 -3.29 -15.76
N ARG A 431 -7.20 -2.88 -16.47
CA ARG A 431 -7.23 -2.59 -17.91
C ARG A 431 -7.67 -3.79 -18.74
N ALA A 432 -7.26 -4.99 -18.36
CA ALA A 432 -7.67 -6.25 -18.99
C ALA A 432 -9.10 -6.70 -18.60
N GLY A 433 -9.85 -5.90 -17.84
CA GLY A 433 -11.19 -6.24 -17.34
C GLY A 433 -11.17 -7.29 -16.22
N GLN A 434 -10.00 -7.57 -15.64
CA GLN A 434 -9.85 -8.49 -14.52
C GLN A 434 -10.06 -7.73 -13.23
N LEU A 435 -11.25 -7.87 -12.63
CA LEU A 435 -11.51 -7.32 -11.31
C LEU A 435 -10.58 -7.97 -10.28
N SER A 436 -10.08 -7.18 -9.34
CA SER A 436 -9.55 -7.72 -8.09
C SER A 436 -10.62 -8.61 -7.49
N TYR A 437 -10.32 -9.90 -7.35
CA TYR A 437 -11.28 -10.88 -6.88
C TYR A 437 -11.88 -10.43 -5.54
N SER A 438 -13.21 -10.38 -5.47
CA SER A 438 -13.93 -10.16 -4.22
C SER A 438 -14.15 -11.51 -3.58
N PHE A 439 -13.41 -11.78 -2.50
CA PHE A 439 -13.20 -13.14 -2.00
C PHE A 439 -14.05 -13.50 -0.76
N ALA A 440 -14.94 -12.61 -0.31
CA ALA A 440 -15.77 -12.83 0.89
C ALA A 440 -16.82 -13.95 0.77
N VAL A 441 -16.92 -14.64 -0.38
CA VAL A 441 -17.98 -15.62 -0.70
C VAL A 441 -17.47 -17.08 -0.71
N GLY A 442 -16.17 -17.33 -0.50
CA GLY A 442 -15.57 -18.67 -0.76
C GLY A 442 -15.18 -19.52 0.44
N VAL A 443 -15.22 -19.01 1.67
CA VAL A 443 -14.72 -19.75 2.85
C VAL A 443 -15.71 -20.84 3.27
N PRO A 444 -15.31 -22.13 3.37
CA PRO A 444 -16.19 -23.20 3.83
C PRO A 444 -16.74 -22.94 5.24
N GLY A 445 -18.06 -23.06 5.42
CA GLY A 445 -18.72 -22.73 6.70
C GLY A 445 -18.28 -23.58 7.90
N ASN A 446 -17.73 -24.77 7.66
CA ASN A 446 -17.16 -25.64 8.71
C ASN A 446 -15.77 -25.20 9.18
N ALA A 447 -15.13 -24.23 8.52
CA ALA A 447 -13.82 -23.69 8.89
C ALA A 447 -13.90 -22.46 9.81
N VAL A 448 -15.10 -22.02 10.20
CA VAL A 448 -15.32 -20.77 10.94
C VAL A 448 -15.56 -21.05 12.42
N SER A 449 -14.85 -20.34 13.30
CA SER A 449 -15.09 -20.38 14.74
C SER A 449 -16.22 -19.40 15.13
N ASN A 450 -17.29 -19.92 15.74
CA ASN A 450 -18.38 -19.10 16.27
C ASN A 450 -18.00 -18.62 17.69
N GLY A 451 -17.42 -17.43 17.79
CA GLY A 451 -17.10 -16.84 19.10
C GLY A 451 -16.35 -15.52 19.04
N ARG A 452 -16.68 -14.62 19.98
CA ARG A 452 -15.85 -13.46 20.30
C ARG A 452 -14.69 -13.95 21.15
N ILE A 453 -13.46 -13.83 20.67
CA ILE A 453 -12.32 -13.81 21.58
C ILE A 453 -12.32 -12.38 22.15
N GLY A 454 -12.44 -12.24 23.46
CA GLY A 454 -12.42 -10.92 24.08
C GLY A 454 -11.13 -10.20 23.72
N ALA A 455 -11.18 -8.87 23.58
CA ALA A 455 -9.97 -8.05 23.57
C ALA A 455 -9.23 -8.30 24.91
N GLY A 456 -8.29 -9.25 24.90
CA GLY A 456 -7.61 -9.75 26.09
C GLY A 456 -7.57 -11.27 26.29
N THR A 457 -8.21 -12.10 25.45
CA THR A 457 -8.16 -13.58 25.59
C THR A 457 -7.62 -14.30 24.36
N ALA A 458 -7.04 -13.60 23.40
CA ALA A 458 -6.27 -14.26 22.36
C ALA A 458 -4.96 -14.72 23.02
N ASP A 459 -4.98 -15.96 23.52
CA ASP A 459 -3.81 -16.56 24.14
C ASP A 459 -2.66 -16.55 23.12
N ALA A 460 -1.57 -15.86 23.46
CA ALA A 460 -0.34 -15.84 22.70
C ALA A 460 0.25 -17.26 22.51
N SER A 461 -0.27 -18.26 23.23
CA SER A 461 0.09 -19.68 23.12
C SER A 461 -0.50 -20.43 21.91
N THR A 462 -1.48 -19.85 21.19
CA THR A 462 -2.07 -20.51 20.01
C THR A 462 -1.08 -20.51 18.84
N GLY A 463 -0.38 -21.63 18.66
CA GLY A 463 0.62 -21.82 17.60
C GLY A 463 0.01 -21.92 16.20
N LEU A 464 0.62 -21.25 15.21
CA LEU A 464 0.28 -21.45 13.79
C LEU A 464 0.90 -22.74 13.27
N THR A 465 0.11 -23.80 13.12
CA THR A 465 0.51 -25.01 12.37
C THR A 465 0.36 -24.79 10.87
N LEU A 466 1.49 -24.74 10.14
CA LEU A 466 1.48 -24.84 8.69
C LEU A 466 1.36 -26.32 8.30
N ALA A 467 0.26 -26.71 7.65
CA ALA A 467 0.27 -27.90 6.82
C ALA A 467 1.21 -27.61 5.64
N LEU A 468 2.44 -28.11 5.71
CA LEU A 468 3.32 -28.15 4.54
C LEU A 468 2.69 -29.12 3.56
N ALA A 469 2.31 -28.65 2.37
CA ALA A 469 1.97 -29.54 1.27
C ALA A 469 3.19 -30.44 1.01
N SER A 470 3.05 -31.73 1.29
CA SER A 470 4.05 -32.74 1.01
C SER A 470 4.30 -32.78 -0.50
N GLY A 471 5.39 -32.15 -0.95
CA GLY A 471 5.63 -32.03 -2.39
C GLY A 471 6.88 -31.29 -2.84
N VAL A 472 7.89 -31.03 -2.01
CA VAL A 472 9.26 -30.75 -2.49
C VAL A 472 10.25 -31.25 -1.43
N ALA A 473 10.96 -32.33 -1.73
CA ALA A 473 12.09 -32.78 -0.92
C ALA A 473 13.22 -31.75 -1.05
N ALA A 474 13.48 -30.98 0.02
CA ALA A 474 14.70 -30.21 0.13
C ALA A 474 15.85 -31.15 0.50
N ASN A 475 16.71 -31.49 -0.47
CA ASN A 475 18.01 -32.07 -0.21
C ASN A 475 18.87 -31.02 0.51
N VAL A 476 18.96 -31.13 1.84
CA VAL A 476 19.99 -30.46 2.64
C VAL A 476 21.08 -31.49 2.89
N THR A 477 22.10 -31.51 2.04
CA THR A 477 23.37 -32.16 2.38
C THR A 477 24.09 -31.33 3.43
N GLY A 478 24.46 -32.01 4.51
CA GLY A 478 24.85 -31.43 5.79
C GLY A 478 26.21 -30.74 5.83
N GLY A 479 26.32 -29.85 6.83
CA GLY A 479 27.56 -29.32 7.39
C GLY A 479 27.49 -29.49 8.92
N VAL A 480 28.56 -30.05 9.47
CA VAL A 480 28.67 -30.74 10.76
C VAL A 480 28.47 -29.86 12.01
N ILE A 481 27.93 -30.50 13.04
CA ILE A 481 27.70 -30.05 14.42
C ILE A 481 29.06 -29.86 15.14
N GLY A 482 29.24 -28.73 15.82
CA GLY A 482 30.25 -28.54 16.85
C GLY A 482 29.61 -27.95 18.11
N ALA A 483 29.47 -28.76 19.16
CA ALA A 483 28.94 -28.39 20.47
C ALA A 483 30.07 -27.96 21.43
N ALA A 484 29.75 -27.01 22.33
CA ALA A 484 30.37 -26.66 23.62
C ALA A 484 30.34 -25.12 23.79
N THR A 485 30.04 -24.47 24.90
CA THR A 485 29.73 -24.81 26.30
C THR A 485 29.22 -23.51 26.95
N GLY A 486 28.32 -23.61 27.93
CA GLY A 486 27.70 -22.45 28.58
C GLY A 486 28.60 -21.66 29.54
N VAL A 487 28.22 -20.40 29.75
CA VAL A 487 28.53 -19.59 30.94
C VAL A 487 27.29 -18.74 31.25
N PRO A 488 26.77 -18.72 32.50
CA PRO A 488 25.62 -17.91 32.86
C PRO A 488 26.07 -16.50 33.22
N VAL A 489 25.36 -15.47 32.74
CA VAL A 489 25.54 -14.09 33.21
C VAL A 489 24.30 -13.69 34.01
N ALA A 490 24.57 -13.27 35.25
CA ALA A 490 23.62 -12.91 36.29
C ALA A 490 22.82 -11.65 35.96
N ILE A 491 21.55 -11.69 36.36
CA ILE A 491 20.63 -10.55 36.38
C ILE A 491 20.95 -9.72 37.63
N ALA A 492 21.37 -8.47 37.44
CA ALA A 492 21.48 -7.48 38.51
C ALA A 492 20.31 -6.50 38.41
N ASN A 493 19.43 -6.56 39.41
CA ASN A 493 18.43 -5.54 39.71
C ASN A 493 19.12 -4.26 40.21
N ALA A 494 18.79 -3.12 39.62
CA ALA A 494 18.97 -1.83 40.26
C ALA A 494 17.73 -0.96 39.97
N ALA A 495 16.87 -0.84 40.98
CA ALA A 495 15.97 0.28 41.13
C ALA A 495 16.77 1.50 41.59
N ILE A 496 16.34 2.72 41.20
CA ILE A 496 16.26 3.94 42.03
C ILE A 496 15.77 5.11 41.15
N GLY A 497 14.77 5.84 41.65
CA GLY A 497 14.82 7.31 41.65
C GLY A 497 13.96 8.05 40.65
N ALA A 498 12.72 8.37 41.05
CA ALA A 498 11.95 9.49 40.49
C ALA A 498 12.43 10.84 41.06
N VAL A 499 11.89 11.94 40.46
CA VAL A 499 11.67 13.33 40.97
C VAL A 499 12.50 14.41 40.20
N PRO A 500 11.97 15.63 39.89
CA PRO A 500 10.74 15.99 39.18
C PRO A 500 11.00 17.13 38.13
N ALA A 501 9.91 17.66 37.57
CA ALA A 501 9.88 18.80 36.65
C ALA A 501 10.29 20.16 37.27
N SER A 502 10.92 21.02 36.46
CA SER A 502 10.95 22.47 36.69
C SER A 502 10.83 23.24 35.36
N SER A 503 9.93 24.21 35.38
CA SER A 503 9.67 25.23 34.37
C SER A 503 10.78 26.27 34.26
N MET A 504 10.99 26.85 33.07
CA MET A 504 10.86 28.30 32.80
C MET A 504 11.54 28.70 31.46
N ALA A 505 10.69 29.22 30.57
CA ALA A 505 10.79 30.54 29.93
C ALA A 505 12.06 31.01 29.18
N THR A 506 11.79 31.40 27.92
CA THR A 506 12.24 32.61 27.20
C THR A 506 13.70 32.75 26.76
N GLY A 507 13.88 33.04 25.46
CA GLY A 507 15.11 33.62 24.92
C GLY A 507 15.25 33.46 23.42
N ARG A 508 14.71 34.42 22.65
CA ARG A 508 14.89 34.57 21.20
C ARG A 508 15.87 35.73 20.96
N LEU A 509 16.66 35.60 19.89
CA LEU A 509 17.31 36.63 19.05
C LEU A 509 18.82 36.94 19.19
N HIS A 510 19.46 36.78 18.02
CA HIS A 510 20.42 37.67 17.33
C HIS A 510 21.94 37.43 17.41
N ALA A 511 22.43 36.96 16.25
CA ALA A 511 23.34 37.65 15.31
C ALA A 511 24.86 37.76 15.60
N SER A 512 25.60 37.05 14.74
CA SER A 512 26.78 37.47 13.96
C SER A 512 27.96 38.17 14.65
N VAL A 513 29.14 37.55 14.58
CA VAL A 513 30.40 38.23 14.22
C VAL A 513 31.26 37.31 13.36
N LEU A 514 31.64 37.82 12.18
CA LEU A 514 32.70 37.32 11.31
C LEU A 514 34.08 37.45 11.97
N SER A 515 34.96 36.47 11.78
CA SER A 515 36.35 36.80 11.48
C SER A 515 37.06 35.65 10.76
N SER A 516 37.67 36.06 9.66
CA SER A 516 38.47 35.31 8.71
C SER A 516 39.81 34.90 9.31
N VAL A 517 40.26 33.67 9.07
CA VAL A 517 41.69 33.37 8.91
C VAL A 517 41.83 32.32 7.81
N ALA A 518 42.38 32.74 6.68
CA ALA A 518 42.95 31.89 5.67
C ALA A 518 44.37 31.47 6.12
N VAL A 519 44.69 30.19 6.08
CA VAL A 519 46.07 29.71 5.96
C VAL A 519 46.10 28.58 4.93
N LEU A 520 46.85 28.82 3.86
CA LEU A 520 47.31 27.85 2.88
C LEU A 520 48.14 26.75 3.57
N GLY A 521 47.97 25.51 3.11
CA GLY A 521 48.87 24.40 3.42
C GLY A 521 48.66 23.25 2.45
N LEU A 522 49.20 23.41 1.24
CA LEU A 522 49.40 22.34 0.26
C LEU A 522 50.54 21.43 0.74
N VAL A 523 50.44 20.11 0.57
CA VAL A 523 51.47 19.13 0.08
C VAL A 523 51.10 17.69 0.48
N LEU A 524 50.46 16.97 -0.46
CA LEU A 524 50.95 15.81 -1.26
C LEU A 524 51.70 14.60 -0.63
N TRP A 525 51.31 13.40 -1.15
CA TRP A 525 51.84 12.01 -1.08
C TRP A 525 51.51 11.22 0.21
N LEU A 526 50.90 10.03 0.20
CA LEU A 526 50.87 8.89 -0.73
C LEU A 526 49.44 8.34 -0.95
#